data_AF-A0A085M3Z1-F1
#
_entry.id   AF-A0A085M3Z1-F1
#
_cell.length_a   1.000
_cell.length_b   1.000
_cell.length_c   1.000
_cell.angle_alpha   90.00
_cell.angle_beta   90.00
_cell.angle_gamma   90.00
#
_symmetry.space_group_name_H-M   'P 1'
#
loop_
_entity.id
_entity.type
_entity.pdbx_description
1 polymer ?
#
loop_
_entity_poly.entity_id
_entity_poly.type
_entity_poly.pdbx_seq_one_letter_code
_entity_poly.pdbx_strand_id
1 'polypeptide(L)'
;MEIEQHGRLPFLDTLLIRKGANISSHVYRKPTNTEQFIHYTSNYPLGVKRELITGMVDRAYYLCDPQNLERELLYIKTVLRRNGYPHHTLDSTLARRLQHLNNTGDTP
;
A
#
# COMPACT_ATOMS: atom_id res chain seq x y z
N MET A 1 -5.98 -23.68 -5.38
CA MET A 1 -6.56 -22.87 -6.47
C MET A 1 -7.22 -21.67 -5.81
N GLU A 2 -6.98 -20.46 -6.30
CA GLU A 2 -7.69 -19.25 -5.86
C GLU A 2 -9.09 -19.25 -6.48
N ILE A 3 -10.11 -18.97 -5.68
CA ILE A 3 -11.52 -19.12 -6.07
C ILE A 3 -12.22 -17.78 -5.87
N GLU A 4 -12.92 -17.30 -6.91
CA GLU A 4 -13.75 -16.10 -6.82
C GLU A 4 -14.98 -16.39 -5.96
N GLN A 5 -15.23 -15.53 -4.97
CA GLN A 5 -16.41 -15.61 -4.11
C GLN A 5 -17.06 -14.23 -4.02
N HIS A 6 -18.37 -14.16 -4.27
CA HIS A 6 -19.13 -12.90 -4.24
C HIS A 6 -18.53 -11.78 -5.10
N GLY A 7 -18.01 -12.11 -6.29
CA GLY A 7 -17.38 -11.15 -7.19
C GLY A 7 -16.00 -10.66 -6.73
N ARG A 8 -15.40 -11.33 -5.75
CA ARG A 8 -14.09 -10.98 -5.17
C ARG A 8 -13.13 -12.15 -5.29
N LEU A 9 -11.97 -11.88 -5.86
CA LEU A 9 -10.89 -12.84 -6.01
C LEU A 9 -9.63 -12.30 -5.33
N PRO A 10 -9.25 -12.81 -4.15
CA PRO A 10 -7.93 -12.56 -3.59
C PRO A 10 -6.89 -13.33 -4.39
N PHE A 11 -5.88 -12.61 -4.89
CA PHE A 11 -4.76 -13.16 -5.66
C PHE A 11 -3.45 -12.52 -5.18
N LEU A 12 -2.55 -13.31 -4.59
CA LEU A 12 -1.32 -12.81 -3.95
C LEU A 12 -1.61 -11.61 -3.00
N ASP A 13 -1.12 -10.44 -3.39
CA ASP A 13 -1.19 -9.16 -2.68
C ASP A 13 -2.30 -8.25 -3.19
N THR A 14 -3.13 -8.73 -4.12
CA THR A 14 -4.16 -7.97 -4.82
C THR A 14 -5.53 -8.59 -4.60
N LEU A 15 -6.54 -7.75 -4.42
CA LEU A 15 -7.94 -8.12 -4.38
C LEU A 15 -8.61 -7.60 -5.64
N LEU A 16 -9.01 -8.53 -6.51
CA LEU A 16 -9.75 -8.21 -7.72
C LEU A 16 -11.25 -8.25 -7.41
N ILE A 17 -11.96 -7.17 -7.75
CA ILE A 17 -13.39 -7.02 -7.54
C ILE A 17 -14.08 -6.79 -8.88
N ARG A 18 -14.98 -7.69 -9.26
CA ARG A 18 -15.77 -7.58 -10.48
C ARG A 18 -16.81 -6.48 -10.34
N LYS A 19 -16.81 -5.51 -11.25
CA LYS A 19 -17.77 -4.40 -11.38
C LYS A 19 -18.45 -4.47 -12.76
N GLY A 20 -19.38 -5.41 -12.92
CA GLY A 20 -20.02 -5.68 -14.21
C GLY A 20 -19.00 -6.18 -15.24
N ALA A 21 -18.79 -5.39 -16.31
CA ALA A 21 -17.79 -5.69 -17.34
C ALA A 21 -16.36 -5.29 -16.95
N ASN A 22 -16.19 -4.49 -15.90
CA ASN A 22 -14.88 -3.99 -15.45
C ASN A 22 -14.37 -4.78 -14.24
N ILE A 23 -13.06 -4.74 -14.02
CA ILE A 23 -12.40 -5.25 -12.81
C ILE A 23 -11.82 -4.06 -12.07
N SER A 24 -11.94 -4.08 -10.75
CA SER A 24 -11.34 -3.11 -9.85
C SER A 24 -10.30 -3.79 -8.97
N SER A 25 -9.11 -3.21 -8.85
CA SER A 25 -8.03 -3.76 -8.05
C SER A 25 -7.77 -2.95 -6.78
N HIS A 26 -7.44 -3.69 -5.71
CA HIS A 26 -7.11 -3.17 -4.38
C HIS A 26 -5.95 -3.96 -3.79
N VAL A 27 -5.22 -3.41 -2.82
CA VAL A 27 -4.27 -4.19 -2.02
C VAL A 27 -5.05 -5.16 -1.12
N TYR A 28 -4.80 -6.46 -1.29
CA TYR A 28 -5.38 -7.49 -0.44
C TYR A 28 -4.66 -7.57 0.90
N ARG A 29 -5.45 -7.72 1.97
CA ARG A 29 -4.97 -7.96 3.33
C ARG A 29 -5.65 -9.22 3.82
N LYS A 30 -4.86 -10.19 4.27
CA LYS A 30 -5.41 -11.43 4.85
C LYS A 30 -6.23 -11.09 6.10
N PRO A 31 -7.29 -11.86 6.43
CA PRO A 31 -8.08 -11.65 7.65
C PRO A 31 -7.25 -11.71 8.94
N THR A 32 -6.11 -12.39 8.92
CA THR A 32 -5.17 -12.51 10.04
C THR A 32 -4.15 -11.36 10.10
N ASN A 33 -4.24 -10.36 9.23
CA ASN A 33 -3.36 -9.19 9.26
C ASN A 33 -3.67 -8.36 10.52
N THR A 34 -2.69 -8.28 11.42
CA THR A 34 -2.81 -7.52 12.68
C THR A 34 -2.42 -6.05 12.55
N GLU A 35 -2.00 -5.61 11.36
CA GLU A 35 -1.47 -4.28 11.10
C GLU A 35 -0.21 -3.94 11.92
N GLN A 36 0.49 -4.96 12.41
CA GLN A 36 1.74 -4.81 13.14
C GLN A 36 2.92 -4.76 12.17
N PHE A 37 3.59 -3.62 12.15
CA PHE A 37 4.78 -3.37 11.36
C PHE A 37 5.98 -3.10 12.27
N ILE A 38 7.16 -2.87 11.68
CA ILE A 38 8.35 -2.47 12.44
C ILE A 38 8.03 -1.17 13.19
N HIS A 39 7.95 -1.22 14.51
CA HIS A 39 7.68 -0.02 15.30
C HIS A 39 8.83 0.99 15.14
N TYR A 40 8.51 2.29 15.07
CA TYR A 40 9.53 3.30 14.76
C TYR A 40 10.67 3.39 15.78
N THR A 41 10.42 3.08 17.05
CA THR A 41 11.43 3.10 18.12
C THR A 41 12.26 1.82 18.25
N SER A 42 11.94 0.78 17.46
CA SER A 42 12.69 -0.47 17.46
C SER A 42 14.13 -0.26 16.98
N ASN A 43 15.04 -1.20 17.30
CA ASN A 43 16.45 -1.13 16.92
C ASN A 43 16.73 -1.47 15.44
N TYR A 44 15.81 -1.11 14.53
CA TYR A 44 16.03 -1.21 13.09
C TYR A 44 16.63 0.08 12.54
N PRO A 45 17.56 0.01 11.56
CA PRO A 45 18.09 1.18 10.89
C PRO A 45 16.99 2.06 10.29
N LEU A 46 17.21 3.37 10.28
CA LEU A 46 16.25 4.32 9.70
C LEU A 46 15.99 4.07 8.21
N GLY A 47 16.98 3.56 7.49
CA GLY A 47 16.84 3.14 6.09
C GLY A 47 15.75 2.09 5.92
N VAL A 48 15.79 1.01 6.71
CA VAL A 48 14.78 -0.07 6.67
C VAL A 48 13.39 0.45 6.99
N LYS A 49 13.26 1.33 7.99
CA LYS A 49 11.98 1.94 8.35
C LYS A 49 11.40 2.79 7.21
N ARG A 50 12.25 3.52 6.48
CA ARG A 50 11.85 4.31 5.30
C ARG A 50 11.49 3.41 4.12
N GLU A 51 12.27 2.37 3.88
CA GLU A 51 11.99 1.37 2.83
C GLU A 51 10.65 0.66 3.04
N LEU A 52 10.25 0.44 4.31
CA LEU A 52 8.91 -0.06 4.59
C LEU A 52 7.82 0.88 4.04
N ILE A 53 7.96 2.19 4.24
CA ILE A 53 7.03 3.19 3.71
C ILE A 53 7.03 3.14 2.19
N THR A 54 8.21 3.16 1.59
CA THR A 54 8.41 3.07 0.13
C THR A 54 7.72 1.85 -0.45
N GLY A 55 7.98 0.65 0.10
CA GLY A 55 7.41 -0.60 -0.41
C GLY A 55 5.89 -0.68 -0.26
N MET A 56 5.32 -0.12 0.81
CA MET A 56 3.87 -0.02 0.95
C MET A 56 3.26 0.94 -0.10
N VAL A 57 3.89 2.08 -0.35
CA VAL A 57 3.45 3.05 -1.36
C VAL A 57 3.56 2.48 -2.77
N ASP A 58 4.64 1.76 -3.09
CA ASP A 58 4.82 1.12 -4.38
C ASP A 58 3.73 0.08 -4.65
N ARG A 59 3.44 -0.77 -3.65
CA ARG A 59 2.35 -1.75 -3.75
C ARG A 59 1.01 -1.07 -3.96
N ALA A 60 0.73 0.01 -3.23
CA ALA A 60 -0.50 0.77 -3.44
C ALA A 60 -0.58 1.34 -4.85
N TYR A 61 0.51 1.95 -5.35
CA TYR A 61 0.56 2.58 -6.66
C TYR A 61 0.37 1.59 -7.82
N TYR A 62 1.05 0.45 -7.76
CA TYR A 62 1.01 -0.53 -8.86
C TYR A 62 -0.19 -1.48 -8.79
N LEU A 63 -0.75 -1.73 -7.60
CA LEU A 63 -1.83 -2.72 -7.44
C LEU A 63 -3.23 -2.11 -7.37
N CYS A 64 -3.39 -0.86 -6.93
CA CYS A 64 -4.71 -0.23 -6.84
C CYS A 64 -5.09 0.46 -8.15
N ASP A 65 -6.37 0.44 -8.47
CA ASP A 65 -6.91 1.37 -9.45
C ASP A 65 -6.67 2.82 -8.99
N PRO A 66 -6.54 3.79 -9.92
CA PRO A 66 -6.39 5.21 -9.59
C PRO A 66 -7.47 5.73 -8.62
N GLN A 67 -8.71 5.23 -8.73
CA GLN A 67 -9.84 5.61 -7.86
C GLN A 67 -9.69 5.11 -6.41
N ASN A 68 -8.91 4.05 -6.20
CA ASN A 68 -8.70 3.42 -4.90
C ASN A 68 -7.37 3.80 -4.26
N LEU A 69 -6.44 4.36 -5.04
CA LEU A 69 -5.08 4.69 -4.59
C LEU A 69 -5.09 5.64 -3.40
N GLU A 70 -5.88 6.72 -3.43
CA GLU A 70 -5.94 7.69 -2.32
C GLU A 70 -6.37 7.05 -1.00
N ARG A 71 -7.39 6.18 -1.06
CA ARG A 71 -7.87 5.43 0.11
C ARG A 71 -6.78 4.52 0.68
N GLU A 72 -6.04 3.86 -0.20
CA GLU A 72 -4.94 2.98 0.18
C GLU A 72 -3.77 3.77 0.81
N LEU A 73 -3.41 4.93 0.25
CA LEU A 73 -2.41 5.83 0.83
C LEU A 73 -2.84 6.36 2.20
N LEU A 74 -4.12 6.69 2.39
CA LEU A 74 -4.66 7.10 3.69
C LEU A 74 -4.58 5.97 4.72
N TYR A 75 -4.87 4.74 4.31
CA TYR A 75 -4.67 3.57 5.17
C TYR A 75 -3.21 3.44 5.59
N ILE A 76 -2.27 3.52 4.64
CA ILE A 76 -0.82 3.39 4.92
C ILE A 76 -0.41 4.43 5.97
N LYS A 77 -0.85 5.68 5.80
CA LYS A 77 -0.58 6.74 6.76
C LYS A 77 -1.13 6.41 8.15
N THR A 78 -2.38 5.97 8.22
CA THR A 78 -3.06 5.63 9.47
C THR A 78 -2.34 4.52 10.23
N VAL A 79 -2.00 3.43 9.53
CA VAL A 79 -1.38 2.27 10.17
C VAL A 79 0.06 2.54 10.58
N LEU A 80 0.86 3.23 9.76
CA LEU A 80 2.23 3.56 10.15
C LEU A 80 2.28 4.56 11.31
N ARG A 81 1.33 5.50 11.40
CA ARG A 81 1.19 6.36 12.59
C ARG A 81 0.91 5.55 13.85
N ARG A 82 0.02 4.54 13.77
CA ARG A 82 -0.23 3.61 14.89
C ARG A 82 1.00 2.78 15.27
N ASN A 83 1.91 2.55 14.32
CA ASN A 83 3.21 1.90 14.56
C ASN A 83 4.33 2.91 14.94
N GLY A 84 3.97 4.11 15.38
CA GLY A 84 4.89 5.09 15.97
C GLY A 84 5.68 5.95 14.98
N TYR A 85 5.36 5.90 13.68
CA TYR A 85 6.09 6.70 12.69
C TYR A 85 5.79 8.20 12.81
N PRO A 86 6.82 9.07 12.90
CA PRO A 86 6.63 10.51 12.93
C PRO A 86 5.98 11.05 11.66
N HIS A 87 5.04 11.99 11.83
CA HIS A 87 4.32 12.64 10.72
C HIS A 87 5.26 13.15 9.63
N HIS A 88 6.29 13.91 10.01
CA HIS A 88 7.22 14.50 9.03
C HIS A 88 7.94 13.42 8.21
N THR A 89 8.41 12.33 8.82
CA THR A 89 9.14 11.26 8.13
C THR A 89 8.21 10.54 7.18
N LEU A 90 6.98 10.26 7.62
CA LEU A 90 5.98 9.56 6.84
C LEU A 90 5.52 10.38 5.63
N ASP A 91 5.10 11.62 5.85
CA ASP A 91 4.56 12.48 4.80
C ASP A 91 5.64 12.87 3.78
N SER A 92 6.88 13.16 4.23
CA SER A 92 7.99 13.47 3.30
C SER A 92 8.45 12.26 2.48
N THR A 93 8.55 11.08 3.09
CA THR A 93 8.96 9.86 2.37
C THR A 93 7.90 9.46 1.35
N LEU A 94 6.62 9.51 1.73
CA LEU A 94 5.50 9.22 0.84
C LEU A 94 5.43 10.21 -0.32
N ALA A 95 5.52 11.52 -0.06
CA ALA A 95 5.47 12.54 -1.10
C ALA A 95 6.64 12.39 -2.10
N ARG A 96 7.86 12.21 -1.60
CA ARG A 96 9.04 11.99 -2.44
C ARG A 96 8.90 10.73 -3.30
N ARG A 97 8.35 9.65 -2.74
CA ARG A 97 8.17 8.41 -3.50
C ARG A 97 7.09 8.56 -4.58
N LEU A 98 5.95 9.16 -4.27
CA LEU A 98 4.90 9.39 -5.27
C LEU A 98 5.37 10.30 -6.41
N GLN A 99 6.15 11.35 -6.11
CA GLN A 99 6.77 12.18 -7.14
C GLN A 99 7.67 11.36 -8.05
N HIS A 100 8.53 10.51 -7.49
CA HIS A 100 9.39 9.63 -8.28
C HIS A 100 8.57 8.67 -9.16
N LEU A 101 7.53 8.03 -8.62
CA LEU A 101 6.68 7.10 -9.35
C LEU A 101 5.96 7.79 -10.52
N ASN A 102 5.38 8.97 -10.28
CA ASN A 102 4.72 9.75 -11.32
C ASN A 102 5.70 10.18 -12.44
N ASN A 103 6.95 10.46 -12.10
CA ASN A 103 7.98 10.80 -13.09
C ASN A 103 8.50 9.59 -13.87
N THR A 104 8.34 8.36 -13.33
CA THR A 104 8.83 7.12 -13.96
C THR A 104 7.72 6.43 -14.78
N GLY A 105 6.45 6.73 -14.48
CA GLY A 105 5.27 6.15 -15.15
C GLY A 105 5.11 6.50 -16.64
N ASP A 106 6.01 7.30 -17.21
CA ASP A 106 6.06 7.67 -18.63
C ASP A 106 7.03 6.83 -19.49
N THR A 107 7.54 5.71 -18.96
CA THR A 107 8.39 4.82 -19.77
C THR A 107 7.55 3.65 -20.32
N PRO A 108 7.38 3.54 -21.65
CA PRO A 108 6.62 2.45 -22.28
C PRO A 108 7.26 1.07 -22.09
#